data_AF-A0A2M7VLA3-F1
#
_entry.id   AF-A0A2M7VLA3-F1
#
_cell.length_a   1.000
_cell.length_b   1.000
_cell.length_c   1.000
_cell.angle_alpha   90.00
_cell.angle_beta   90.00
_cell.angle_gamma   90.00
#
_symmetry.space_group_name_H-M   'P 1'
#
loop_
_entity.id
_entity.type
_entity.pdbx_description
1 polymer ?
#
loop_
_entity_poly.entity_id
_entity_poly.type
_entity_poly.pdbx_seq_one_letter_code
_entity_poly.pdbx_strand_id
1 'polypeptide(L)'
;MIERGIATFGLDYGTCPKWLFERMVKLGREMINIMVEEWGPDEFIKRIADPVWFQSLGTVLAFDWNASGLTTILTAALKESIRNREKDLGVF
;
A
#
# COMPACT_ATOMS: atom_id res chain seq x y z
N MET A 1 17.00 -36.75 -2.98
CA MET A 1 15.60 -36.68 -3.47
C MET A 1 15.15 -35.25 -3.30
N ILE A 2 14.72 -34.57 -4.37
CA ILE A 2 14.12 -33.23 -4.24
C ILE A 2 12.62 -33.46 -4.04
N GLU A 3 12.11 -33.19 -2.85
CA GLU A 3 10.66 -33.12 -2.63
C GLU A 3 10.13 -31.85 -3.28
N ARG A 4 9.16 -31.98 -4.19
CA ARG A 4 8.44 -30.84 -4.78
C ARG A 4 7.08 -30.72 -4.10
N GLY A 5 6.87 -29.61 -3.40
CA GLY A 5 5.54 -29.17 -2.98
C GLY A 5 4.85 -28.40 -4.11
N ILE A 6 3.59 -28.73 -4.39
CA ILE A 6 2.75 -27.95 -5.32
C ILE A 6 1.83 -27.09 -4.46
N ALA A 7 1.90 -25.77 -4.64
CA ALA A 7 0.97 -24.83 -4.03
C ALA A 7 0.02 -24.30 -5.11
N THR A 8 -1.26 -24.63 -4.98
CA THR A 8 -2.31 -24.15 -5.88
C THR A 8 -2.94 -22.90 -5.27
N PHE A 9 -2.73 -21.75 -5.92
CA PHE A 9 -3.35 -20.49 -5.53
C PHE A 9 -4.43 -20.11 -6.54
N GLY A 10 -5.55 -19.58 -6.04
CA GLY A 10 -6.55 -18.94 -6.89
C GLY A 10 -6.00 -17.66 -7.49
N LEU A 11 -6.47 -17.30 -8.69
CA LEU A 11 -6.30 -15.97 -9.23
C LEU A 11 -7.47 -15.12 -8.75
N ASP A 12 -7.16 -13.96 -8.17
CA ASP A 12 -8.18 -12.97 -7.85
C ASP A 12 -8.59 -12.25 -9.13
N TYR A 13 -9.90 -12.30 -9.43
CA TYR A 13 -10.50 -11.61 -10.57
C TYR A 13 -11.43 -10.50 -10.06
N GLY A 14 -11.49 -9.40 -10.81
CA GLY A 14 -12.37 -8.28 -10.52
C GLY A 14 -11.62 -7.03 -10.03
N THR A 15 -12.33 -6.19 -9.28
CA THR A 15 -11.83 -4.90 -8.80
C THR A 15 -11.78 -4.87 -7.28
N CYS A 16 -10.91 -4.03 -6.72
CA CYS A 16 -10.88 -3.81 -5.28
C CYS A 16 -12.26 -3.34 -4.80
N PRO A 17 -12.90 -4.06 -3.85
CA PRO A 17 -14.19 -3.64 -3.32
C PRO A 17 -14.11 -2.26 -2.68
N LYS A 18 -15.10 -1.41 -2.95
CA LYS A 18 -15.14 -0.02 -2.44
C LYS A 18 -14.93 0.06 -0.92
N TRP A 19 -15.54 -0.85 -0.16
CA TRP A 19 -15.41 -0.88 1.30
C TRP A 19 -13.98 -1.17 1.76
N LEU A 20 -13.23 -1.99 1.01
CA LEU A 20 -11.84 -2.31 1.33
C LEU A 20 -10.98 -1.09 1.01
N PHE A 21 -11.14 -0.52 -0.18
CA PHE A 21 -10.43 0.69 -0.58
C PHE A 21 -10.62 1.84 0.43
N GLU A 22 -11.85 2.08 0.90
CA GLU A 22 -12.12 3.10 1.92
C GLU A 22 -11.39 2.84 3.24
N ARG A 23 -11.24 1.57 3.64
CA ARG A 23 -10.45 1.19 4.83
C ARG A 23 -8.95 1.35 4.59
N MET A 24 -8.46 0.99 3.40
CA MET A 24 -7.07 1.20 2.99
C MET A 24 -6.70 2.68 3.09
N VAL A 25 -7.56 3.58 2.61
CA VAL A 25 -7.33 5.03 2.67
C VAL A 25 -7.28 5.52 4.12
N LYS A 26 -8.19 5.05 4.99
CA LYS A 26 -8.21 5.44 6.41
C LYS A 26 -6.93 5.00 7.13
N LEU A 27 -6.50 3.76 6.93
CA LEU A 27 -5.28 3.25 7.56
C LEU A 27 -4.03 3.88 6.93
N GLY A 28 -3.98 3.99 5.61
CA GLY A 28 -2.90 4.63 4.86
C GLY A 28 -2.67 6.07 5.32
N ARG A 29 -3.74 6.81 5.62
CA ARG A 29 -3.65 8.15 6.19
C ARG A 29 -2.86 8.19 7.49
N GLU A 30 -3.18 7.32 8.45
CA GLU A 30 -2.48 7.30 9.74
C GLU A 30 -1.05 6.77 9.62
N MET A 31 -0.81 5.79 8.74
CA MET A 31 0.53 5.31 8.42
C MET A 31 1.42 6.43 7.88
N ILE A 32 0.91 7.24 6.94
CA ILE A 32 1.65 8.38 6.38
C ILE A 32 1.89 9.45 7.45
N ASN A 33 0.90 9.76 8.29
CA ASN A 33 1.04 10.74 9.38
C ASN A 33 2.21 10.38 10.29
N ILE A 34 2.20 9.15 10.82
CA ILE A 34 3.24 8.67 11.74
C ILE A 34 4.59 8.66 11.02
N MET A 35 4.63 8.23 9.75
CA MET A 35 5.89 8.20 9.02
C MET A 35 6.50 9.60 8.81
N VAL A 36 5.66 10.57 8.45
CA VAL A 36 6.12 11.95 8.24
C VAL A 36 6.47 12.62 9.57
N GLU A 37 5.71 12.37 10.64
CA GLU A 37 5.99 12.92 11.97
C GLU A 37 7.32 12.42 12.55
N GLU A 38 7.61 11.13 12.40
CA GLU A 38 8.81 10.50 12.98
C GLU A 38 10.07 10.69 12.13
N TRP A 39 9.95 10.69 10.80
CA TRP A 39 11.12 10.68 9.89
C TRP A 39 11.11 11.74 8.79
N GLY A 40 10.03 12.51 8.65
CA GLY A 40 9.89 13.52 7.61
C GLY A 40 9.41 12.99 6.25
N PRO A 41 9.05 13.90 5.33
CA PRO A 41 8.50 13.56 4.01
C PRO A 41 9.47 12.81 3.10
N ASP A 42 10.76 13.15 3.14
CA ASP A 42 11.77 12.53 2.26
C ASP A 42 11.93 11.04 2.54
N GLU A 43 11.88 10.64 3.82
CA GLU A 43 11.97 9.23 4.21
C GLU A 43 10.70 8.47 3.81
N PHE A 44 9.52 9.10 3.87
CA PHE A 44 8.30 8.51 3.32
C PHE A 44 8.44 8.22 1.82
N ILE A 45 8.92 9.19 1.03
CA ILE A 45 9.16 9.01 -0.41
C ILE A 45 10.19 7.90 -0.67
N LYS A 46 11.29 7.88 0.09
CA LYS A 46 12.33 6.85 -0.04
C LYS A 46 11.78 5.44 0.23
N ARG A 47 10.89 5.27 1.21
CA ARG A 47 10.27 3.97 1.51
C ARG A 47 9.31 3.52 0.43
N ILE A 48 8.41 4.38 -0.03
CA ILE A 48 7.48 3.98 -1.11
C ILE A 48 8.20 3.75 -2.46
N ALA A 49 9.40 4.32 -2.64
CA ALA A 49 10.25 4.04 -3.80
C ALA A 49 10.96 2.68 -3.71
N ASP A 50 11.08 2.08 -2.52
CA ASP A 50 11.59 0.73 -2.36
C ASP A 50 10.49 -0.30 -2.71
N PRO A 51 10.71 -1.18 -3.70
CA PRO A 51 9.67 -2.09 -4.17
C PRO A 51 9.24 -3.12 -3.11
N VAL A 52 10.15 -3.54 -2.24
CA VAL A 52 9.84 -4.51 -1.17
C VAL A 52 9.01 -3.83 -0.10
N TRP A 53 9.37 -2.61 0.29
CA TRP A 53 8.63 -1.82 1.26
C TRP A 53 7.25 -1.45 0.73
N PHE A 54 7.15 -1.02 -0.53
CA PHE A 54 5.88 -0.70 -1.18
C PHE A 54 4.94 -1.91 -1.24
N GLN A 55 5.44 -3.07 -1.67
CA GLN A 55 4.66 -4.32 -1.66
C GLN A 55 4.19 -4.68 -0.24
N SER A 56 5.10 -4.57 0.74
CA SER A 56 4.81 -4.86 2.15
C SER A 56 3.74 -3.92 2.72
N LEU A 57 3.78 -2.63 2.36
CA LEU A 57 2.75 -1.67 2.74
C LEU A 57 1.39 -2.06 2.17
N GLY A 58 1.33 -2.54 0.92
CA GLY A 58 0.10 -3.06 0.33
C GLY A 58 -0.54 -4.16 1.17
N THR A 59 0.28 -5.10 1.65
CA THR A 59 -0.16 -6.17 2.55
C THR A 59 -0.58 -5.66 3.93
N VAL A 60 0.13 -4.68 4.50
CA VAL A 60 -0.26 -4.02 5.76
C VAL A 60 -1.62 -3.33 5.63
N LEU A 61 -1.91 -2.75 4.47
CA LEU A 61 -3.22 -2.16 4.17
C LEU A 61 -4.30 -3.20 3.82
N ALA A 62 -4.10 -4.47 4.14
CA ALA A 62 -5.03 -5.58 3.91
C ALA A 62 -5.30 -5.89 2.44
N PHE A 63 -4.37 -5.58 1.54
CA PHE A 63 -4.40 -6.02 0.15
C PHE A 63 -3.55 -7.26 -0.04
N ASP A 64 -4.06 -8.27 -0.75
CA ASP A 64 -3.36 -9.54 -0.91
C ASP A 64 -2.07 -9.37 -1.72
N TRP A 65 -1.00 -9.97 -1.22
CA TRP A 65 0.36 -9.84 -1.78
C TRP A 65 0.49 -10.46 -3.19
N ASN A 66 -0.35 -11.44 -3.51
CA ASN A 66 -0.40 -12.13 -4.81
C ASN A 66 -1.36 -11.48 -5.80
N ALA A 67 -2.04 -10.40 -5.42
CA ALA A 67 -2.96 -9.70 -6.29
C ALA A 67 -2.21 -8.83 -7.32
N SER A 68 -2.46 -9.08 -8.61
CA SER A 68 -1.84 -8.33 -9.71
C SER A 68 -2.18 -6.84 -9.71
N GLY A 69 -3.29 -6.45 -9.07
CA GLY A 69 -3.74 -5.06 -8.94
C GLY A 69 -3.10 -4.28 -7.79
N LEU A 70 -2.23 -4.89 -6.96
CA LEU A 70 -1.72 -4.27 -5.74
C LEU A 70 -1.11 -2.89 -6.01
N THR A 71 -0.21 -2.79 -6.99
CA THR A 71 0.45 -1.51 -7.29
C THR A 71 -0.53 -0.41 -7.64
N THR A 72 -1.54 -0.72 -8.45
CA THR A 72 -2.56 0.24 -8.87
C THR A 72 -3.41 0.68 -7.69
N ILE A 73 -3.89 -0.27 -6.88
CA ILE A 73 -4.80 0.01 -5.78
C ILE A 73 -4.08 0.71 -4.63
N LEU A 74 -2.87 0.27 -4.28
CA LEU A 74 -2.06 0.92 -3.24
C LEU A 74 -1.73 2.36 -3.64
N THR A 75 -1.27 2.59 -4.87
CA THR A 75 -0.96 3.95 -5.34
C THR A 75 -2.19 4.86 -5.27
N ALA A 76 -3.36 4.37 -5.69
CA ALA A 76 -4.61 5.12 -5.57
C ALA A 76 -4.98 5.40 -4.11
N ALA A 77 -4.84 4.42 -3.22
CA ALA A 77 -5.13 4.57 -1.80
C ALA A 77 -4.20 5.60 -1.13
N LEU A 78 -2.91 5.58 -1.43
CA LEU A 78 -1.94 6.56 -0.91
C LEU A 78 -2.24 7.97 -1.45
N LYS A 79 -2.55 8.10 -2.73
CA LYS A 79 -2.97 9.37 -3.33
C LYS A 79 -4.20 9.95 -2.61
N GLU A 80 -5.22 9.14 -2.36
CA GLU A 80 -6.40 9.59 -1.61
C GLU A 80 -6.11 9.88 -0.13
N SER A 81 -5.13 9.19 0.46
CA SER A 81 -4.70 9.42 1.84
C SER A 81 -4.03 10.79 2.03
N ILE A 82 -3.30 11.25 1.02
CA ILE A 82 -2.58 12.53 0.98
C ILE A 82 -3.47 13.70 0.54
N ARG A 83 -4.52 13.43 -0.25
CA ARG A 83 -5.36 14.47 -0.86
C ARG A 83 -5.84 15.52 0.14
N ASN A 84 -5.65 16.80 -0.20
CA ASN A 84 -5.94 18.00 0.61
C ASN A 84 -5.08 18.15 1.87
N ARG A 85 -3.97 17.42 1.97
CA ARG A 85 -3.00 17.46 3.09
C ARG A 85 -1.55 17.54 2.58
N GLU A 86 -1.36 17.79 1.29
CA GLU A 86 -0.08 17.82 0.60
C GLU A 86 0.91 18.77 1.29
N LYS A 87 0.44 19.98 1.61
CA LYS A 87 1.23 21.02 2.27
C LYS A 87 1.61 20.66 3.71
N ASP A 88 0.67 20.07 4.45
CA ASP A 88 0.89 19.70 5.86
C ASP A 88 1.86 18.52 5.97
N LEU A 89 1.81 17.61 5.00
CA LEU A 89 2.69 16.44 4.94
C LEU A 89 4.03 16.73 4.27
N GLY A 90 4.16 17.83 3.52
CA GLY A 90 5.34 18.11 2.70
C GLY A 90 5.51 17.15 1.51
N VAL A 91 4.40 16.59 1.01
CA VAL A 91 4.36 15.61 -0.09
C VAL A 91 3.46 16.15 -1.21
N PHE A 92 4.01 16.31 -2.42
CA PHE A 92 3.37 16.98 -3.57
C PHE A 92 3.19 16.07 -4.78
#